data_AF-V4Q5W8-F1
#
_entry.id   AF-V4Q5W8-F1
#
_cell.length_a   1.000
_cell.length_b   1.000
_cell.length_c   1.000
_cell.angle_alpha   90.00
_cell.angle_beta   90.00
_cell.angle_gamma   90.00
#
_symmetry.space_group_name_H-M   'P 1'
#
loop_
_entity.id
_entity.type
_entity.pdbx_description
1 polymer ?
#
loop_
_entity_poly.entity_id
_entity_poly.type
_entity_poly.pdbx_seq_one_letter_code
_entity_poly.pdbx_strand_id
1 'polypeptide(L)'
;MGAVLSLFRFKAWEFDLAMKYLRTKRKDGGIAVIAIISFVGIMLAVTALISVLSVMNGFRDEMVSRLLAFGGHEYVSGAPLNDFAHRDETLKRLRAVPGVTEVSPHIDQYGLVQSTHGDTQPAIMRGVAPDVLKGTTIVAENIKAGSLDSFGVGEYGGDNVLVGDALAQNLGINTGDEITLMTPGGSTAFGAAPRRKAYTVGGIFSSGVSDIDKNFIFMPITQAQLFFDREDEWDVIELKVKKPFEIEKYHDGIAAAAGPGAVVYTWKEINASLWSALKIERTAMRFILFFIVIIAMLNIISGIVMLVKNKTRDVAILRTMGADRSSILRIFFIAGTTIGAASTASGLLLGVLFCTFIGPIQHFLEWVFHTKLFDPSVYFLDAVPAKMEPTEVAFVVIASFLAASISTFFPALWASKLEPVEALRYE
;
A
#
# COMPACT_ATOMS: atom_id res chain seq x y z
N MET A 1 40.02 -20.74 -4.23
CA MET A 1 38.62 -21.20 -4.40
C MET A 1 38.38 -22.63 -3.92
N GLY A 2 39.28 -23.61 -4.20
CA GLY A 2 39.11 -25.01 -3.79
C GLY A 2 39.06 -25.27 -2.27
N ALA A 3 39.81 -24.53 -1.45
CA ALA A 3 39.78 -24.68 0.01
C ALA A 3 38.43 -24.26 0.63
N VAL A 4 37.80 -23.19 0.11
CA VAL A 4 36.49 -22.73 0.57
C VAL A 4 35.38 -23.70 0.16
N LEU A 5 35.44 -24.27 -1.05
CA LEU A 5 34.49 -25.28 -1.52
C LEU A 5 34.61 -26.60 -0.72
N SER A 6 35.80 -26.95 -0.24
CA SER A 6 36.00 -28.14 0.61
C SER A 6 35.34 -28.03 2.00
N LEU A 7 35.05 -26.80 2.46
CA LEU A 7 34.33 -26.53 3.72
C LEU A 7 32.84 -26.91 3.62
N PHE A 8 32.27 -27.00 2.42
CA PHE A 8 30.84 -27.30 2.19
C PHE A 8 30.57 -28.75 1.75
N ARG A 9 31.56 -29.65 1.86
CA ARG A 9 31.33 -31.10 1.70
C ARG A 9 30.81 -31.69 3.01
N PHE A 10 29.49 -31.76 3.16
CA PHE A 10 28.85 -32.27 4.37
C PHE A 10 28.88 -33.80 4.42
N LYS A 11 29.25 -34.37 5.57
CA LYS A 11 29.18 -35.81 5.84
C LYS A 11 27.95 -36.13 6.69
N ALA A 12 27.35 -37.30 6.47
CA ALA A 12 26.11 -37.71 7.17
C ALA A 12 26.26 -37.70 8.72
N TRP A 13 27.43 -38.05 9.24
CA TRP A 13 27.70 -38.05 10.68
C TRP A 13 27.77 -36.63 11.28
N GLU A 14 28.18 -35.62 10.51
CA GLU A 14 28.24 -34.23 10.97
C GLU A 14 26.82 -33.69 11.18
N PHE A 15 25.89 -34.05 10.28
CA PHE A 15 24.48 -33.70 10.37
C PHE A 15 23.78 -34.41 11.54
N ASP A 16 23.99 -35.73 11.68
CA ASP A 16 23.41 -36.51 12.78
C ASP A 16 23.88 -36.00 14.15
N LEU A 17 25.17 -35.67 14.27
CA LEU A 17 25.73 -35.10 15.49
C LEU A 17 25.18 -33.70 15.78
N ALA A 18 25.07 -32.83 14.77
CA ALA A 18 24.47 -31.52 14.91
C ALA A 18 23.01 -31.62 15.41
N MET A 19 22.21 -32.55 14.85
CA MET A 19 20.82 -32.75 15.28
C MET A 19 20.72 -33.32 16.71
N LYS A 20 21.66 -34.17 17.11
CA LYS A 20 21.76 -34.65 18.50
C LYS A 20 22.09 -33.51 19.47
N TYR A 21 23.00 -32.60 19.11
CA TYR A 21 23.30 -31.43 19.93
C TYR A 21 22.07 -30.53 20.15
N LEU A 22 21.18 -30.44 19.15
CA LEU A 22 19.90 -29.71 19.29
C LEU A 22 18.85 -30.45 20.13
N ARG A 23 18.84 -31.79 20.12
CA ARG A 23 17.78 -32.62 20.75
C ARG A 23 18.09 -33.12 22.17
N THR A 24 19.31 -32.94 22.67
CA THR A 24 19.73 -33.61 23.93
C THR A 24 19.01 -33.04 25.16
N LYS A 25 18.28 -33.89 25.89
CA LYS A 25 17.50 -33.56 27.09
C LYS A 25 18.33 -33.65 28.39
N ARG A 26 18.09 -32.66 29.25
CA ARG A 26 18.00 -32.72 30.74
C ARG A 26 19.23 -32.95 31.63
N LYS A 27 20.44 -33.32 31.17
CA LYS A 27 21.62 -33.34 32.08
C LYS A 27 22.40 -32.01 32.12
N ASP A 28 22.44 -31.25 31.02
CA ASP A 28 23.12 -29.93 30.91
C ASP A 28 22.12 -28.81 30.55
N GLY A 29 21.25 -28.43 31.50
CA GLY A 29 20.00 -27.68 31.29
C GLY A 29 20.03 -26.32 30.57
N GLY A 30 21.18 -25.78 30.16
CA GLY A 30 21.27 -24.50 29.45
C GLY A 30 21.02 -24.58 27.94
N ILE A 31 21.47 -25.66 27.28
CA ILE A 31 21.61 -25.67 25.81
C ILE A 31 20.25 -25.67 25.07
N ALA A 32 19.33 -26.54 25.49
CA ALA A 32 18.02 -26.64 24.84
C ALA A 32 17.17 -25.38 25.04
N VAL A 33 17.29 -24.72 26.20
CA VAL A 33 16.59 -23.47 26.50
C VAL A 33 17.08 -22.35 25.57
N ILE A 34 18.38 -22.26 25.35
CA ILE A 34 18.97 -21.25 24.45
C ILE A 34 18.52 -21.47 23.00
N ALA A 35 18.54 -22.73 22.54
CA ALA A 35 18.04 -23.05 21.21
C ALA A 35 16.56 -22.67 21.03
N ILE A 36 15.74 -22.86 22.07
CA ILE A 36 14.33 -22.41 22.08
C ILE A 36 14.23 -20.88 22.06
N ILE A 37 15.03 -20.17 22.85
CA ILE A 37 15.01 -18.69 22.89
C ILE A 37 15.43 -18.12 21.54
N SER A 38 16.54 -18.60 20.96
CA SER A 38 16.95 -18.22 19.61
C SER A 38 15.89 -18.59 18.58
N PHE A 39 15.27 -19.76 18.71
CA PHE A 39 14.22 -20.19 17.80
C PHE A 39 13.01 -19.26 17.82
N VAL A 40 12.49 -18.97 19.01
CA VAL A 40 11.32 -18.10 19.23
C VAL A 40 11.64 -16.66 18.82
N GLY A 41 12.84 -16.15 19.15
CA GLY A 41 13.25 -14.80 18.79
C GLY A 41 13.24 -14.55 17.28
N ILE A 42 13.83 -15.46 16.49
CA ILE A 42 13.82 -15.36 15.02
C ILE A 42 12.42 -15.57 14.46
N MET A 43 11.68 -16.56 14.99
CA MET A 43 10.31 -16.84 14.56
C MET A 43 9.41 -15.61 14.71
N LEU A 44 9.46 -14.95 15.87
CA LEU A 44 8.69 -13.73 16.13
C LEU A 44 9.17 -12.56 15.27
N ALA A 45 10.48 -12.40 15.07
CA ALA A 45 11.03 -11.35 14.20
C ALA A 45 10.54 -11.49 12.75
N VAL A 46 10.58 -12.71 12.19
CA VAL A 46 10.09 -13.00 10.83
C VAL A 46 8.58 -12.81 10.75
N THR A 47 7.83 -13.27 11.76
CA THR A 47 6.37 -13.09 11.84
C THR A 47 6.03 -11.60 11.81
N ALA A 48 6.61 -10.82 12.72
CA ALA A 48 6.37 -9.38 12.83
C ALA A 48 6.72 -8.65 11.53
N LEU A 49 7.81 -9.03 10.89
CA LEU A 49 8.26 -8.40 9.66
C LEU A 49 7.29 -8.64 8.50
N ILE A 50 6.81 -9.88 8.32
CA ILE A 50 5.79 -10.20 7.32
C ILE A 50 4.49 -9.45 7.62
N SER A 51 4.06 -9.42 8.90
CA SER A 51 2.84 -8.73 9.31
C SER A 51 2.88 -7.24 9.03
N VAL A 52 3.94 -6.55 9.45
CA VAL A 52 4.05 -5.09 9.27
C VAL A 52 4.11 -4.73 7.79
N LEU A 53 4.91 -5.44 6.97
CA LEU A 53 4.98 -5.17 5.53
C LEU A 53 3.64 -5.41 4.84
N SER A 54 2.93 -6.48 5.19
CA SER A 54 1.64 -6.80 4.59
C SER A 54 0.56 -5.78 4.96
N VAL A 55 0.53 -5.33 6.21
CA VAL A 55 -0.40 -4.28 6.65
C VAL A 55 -0.09 -2.95 5.97
N MET A 56 1.18 -2.56 5.90
CA MET A 56 1.57 -1.32 5.23
C MET A 56 1.27 -1.34 3.73
N ASN A 57 1.48 -2.48 3.06
CA ASN A 57 1.10 -2.63 1.66
C ASN A 57 -0.41 -2.60 1.46
N GLY A 58 -1.17 -3.24 2.34
CA GLY A 58 -2.63 -3.18 2.30
C GLY A 58 -3.13 -1.74 2.46
N PHE A 59 -2.59 -1.02 3.45
CA PHE A 59 -2.95 0.37 3.69
C PHE A 59 -2.62 1.26 2.49
N ARG A 60 -1.43 1.11 1.91
CA ARG A 60 -1.03 1.85 0.70
C ARG A 60 -1.96 1.54 -0.47
N ASP A 61 -2.25 0.27 -0.70
CA ASP A 61 -3.10 -0.17 -1.80
C ASP A 61 -4.51 0.42 -1.68
N GLU A 62 -5.08 0.38 -0.49
CA GLU A 62 -6.40 0.91 -0.19
C GLU A 62 -6.44 2.45 -0.33
N MET A 63 -5.46 3.16 0.23
CA MET A 63 -5.35 4.62 0.08
C MET A 63 -5.23 5.04 -1.39
N VAL A 64 -4.35 4.39 -2.16
CA VAL A 64 -4.15 4.72 -3.58
C VAL A 64 -5.35 4.31 -4.41
N SER A 65 -5.96 3.15 -4.14
CA SER A 65 -7.14 2.69 -4.87
C SER A 65 -8.32 3.63 -4.69
N ARG A 66 -8.53 4.19 -3.49
CA ARG A 66 -9.57 5.22 -3.27
C ARG A 66 -9.31 6.51 -4.02
N LEU A 67 -8.04 6.95 -4.03
CA LEU A 67 -7.64 8.13 -4.80
C LEU A 67 -7.91 7.95 -6.31
N LEU A 68 -7.60 6.76 -6.84
CA LEU A 68 -7.80 6.39 -8.25
C LEU A 68 -9.25 6.02 -8.59
N ALA A 69 -10.08 5.66 -7.61
CA ALA A 69 -11.48 5.33 -7.84
C ALA A 69 -12.30 6.59 -8.18
N PHE A 70 -11.91 7.74 -7.61
CA PHE A 70 -12.56 9.02 -7.88
C PHE A 70 -11.97 9.76 -9.09
N GLY A 71 -10.64 9.77 -9.21
CA GLY A 71 -9.94 10.51 -10.26
C GLY A 71 -9.49 9.65 -11.43
N GLY A 72 -8.88 10.31 -12.41
CA GLY A 72 -8.21 9.69 -13.53
C GLY A 72 -6.86 9.12 -13.16
N HIS A 73 -6.34 8.30 -14.06
CA HIS A 73 -5.00 7.78 -13.97
C HIS A 73 -4.01 8.70 -14.73
N GLU A 74 -4.45 9.28 -15.85
CA GLU A 74 -3.75 10.35 -16.57
C GLU A 74 -4.68 11.51 -16.91
N TYR A 75 -4.07 12.66 -17.15
CA TYR A 75 -4.73 13.94 -17.38
C TYR A 75 -4.05 14.63 -18.55
N VAL A 76 -4.81 14.97 -19.58
CA VAL A 76 -4.32 15.70 -20.75
C VAL A 76 -4.87 17.12 -20.71
N SER A 77 -3.97 18.10 -20.80
CA SER A 77 -4.29 19.52 -20.86
C SER A 77 -3.46 20.21 -21.95
N GLY A 78 -3.55 21.54 -22.05
CA GLY A 78 -2.80 22.36 -23.00
C GLY A 78 -3.47 22.49 -24.37
N ALA A 79 -2.68 22.48 -25.44
CA ALA A 79 -3.14 22.77 -26.80
C ALA A 79 -4.36 21.94 -27.27
N PRO A 80 -4.49 20.64 -26.94
CA PRO A 80 -5.64 19.83 -27.36
C PRO A 80 -6.99 20.28 -26.79
N LEU A 81 -7.00 21.05 -25.68
CA LEU A 81 -8.23 21.61 -25.11
C LEU A 81 -8.71 22.85 -25.88
N ASN A 82 -7.79 23.56 -26.54
CA ASN A 82 -8.07 24.80 -27.26
C ASN A 82 -8.34 24.56 -28.77
N ASP A 83 -8.13 23.33 -29.26
CA ASP A 83 -8.43 22.94 -30.64
C ASP A 83 -9.85 22.37 -30.74
N PHE A 84 -10.83 23.28 -30.68
CA PHE A 84 -12.25 22.93 -30.75
C PHE A 84 -12.61 22.15 -32.02
N ALA A 85 -11.90 22.37 -33.13
CA ALA A 85 -12.16 21.74 -34.42
C ALA A 85 -11.80 20.24 -34.43
N HIS A 86 -10.76 19.83 -33.69
CA HIS A 86 -10.27 18.45 -33.67
C HIS A 86 -10.45 17.74 -32.32
N ARG A 87 -11.30 18.27 -31.44
CA ARG A 87 -11.54 17.70 -30.10
C ARG A 87 -12.05 16.25 -30.15
N ASP A 88 -13.02 15.97 -31.02
CA ASP A 88 -13.63 14.64 -31.13
C ASP A 88 -12.65 13.63 -31.73
N GLU A 89 -11.78 14.08 -32.63
CA GLU A 89 -10.69 13.28 -33.17
C GLU A 89 -9.66 12.97 -32.08
N THR A 90 -9.30 13.95 -31.25
CA THR A 90 -8.40 13.75 -30.11
C THR A 90 -8.97 12.75 -29.12
N LEU A 91 -10.25 12.85 -28.73
CA LEU A 91 -10.91 11.87 -27.88
C LEU A 91 -10.90 10.46 -28.50
N LYS A 92 -11.11 10.34 -29.82
CA LYS A 92 -11.02 9.05 -30.53
C LYS A 92 -9.60 8.48 -30.52
N ARG A 93 -8.57 9.31 -30.76
CA ARG A 93 -7.16 8.90 -30.72
C ARG A 93 -6.76 8.42 -29.32
N LEU A 94 -7.16 9.15 -28.28
CA LEU A 94 -6.90 8.78 -26.88
C LEU A 94 -7.59 7.46 -26.50
N ARG A 95 -8.84 7.25 -26.91
CA ARG A 95 -9.56 5.98 -26.68
C ARG A 95 -8.94 4.79 -27.42
N ALA A 96 -8.25 5.03 -28.53
CA ALA A 96 -7.60 3.99 -29.31
C ALA A 96 -6.25 3.52 -28.71
N VAL A 97 -5.71 4.23 -27.71
CA VAL A 97 -4.45 3.85 -27.07
C VAL A 97 -4.62 2.52 -26.32
N PRO A 98 -3.76 1.51 -26.56
CA PRO A 98 -3.86 0.22 -25.90
C PRO A 98 -3.82 0.32 -24.37
N GLY A 99 -4.88 -0.15 -23.73
CA GLY A 99 -4.98 -0.21 -22.27
C GLY A 99 -5.67 0.99 -21.63
N VAL A 100 -6.06 2.02 -22.39
CA VAL A 100 -7.03 3.03 -21.97
C VAL A 100 -8.42 2.38 -21.89
N THR A 101 -9.12 2.60 -20.79
CA THR A 101 -10.47 2.05 -20.51
C THR A 101 -11.54 3.12 -20.60
N GLU A 102 -11.20 4.36 -20.27
CA GLU A 102 -12.14 5.49 -20.23
C GLU A 102 -11.40 6.78 -20.62
N VAL A 103 -12.09 7.66 -21.35
CA VAL A 103 -11.61 9.00 -21.69
C VAL A 103 -12.77 9.96 -21.54
N SER A 104 -12.64 10.88 -20.59
CA SER A 104 -13.71 11.77 -20.14
C SER A 104 -13.21 13.21 -19.99
N PRO A 105 -13.70 14.16 -20.80
CA PRO A 105 -13.49 15.57 -20.51
C PRO A 105 -14.31 15.99 -19.30
N HIS A 106 -13.79 16.90 -18.48
CA HIS A 106 -14.55 17.53 -17.42
C HIS A 106 -14.17 19.00 -17.21
N ILE A 107 -15.05 19.69 -16.48
CA ILE A 107 -14.88 21.07 -16.04
C ILE A 107 -14.95 21.08 -14.52
N ASP A 108 -13.98 21.69 -13.86
CA ASP A 108 -13.95 21.85 -12.41
C ASP A 108 -13.87 23.32 -12.06
N GLN A 109 -14.92 23.82 -11.40
CA GLN A 109 -14.95 25.21 -10.97
C GLN A 109 -15.30 25.33 -9.49
N TYR A 110 -14.49 26.09 -8.77
CA TYR A 110 -14.73 26.44 -7.37
C TYR A 110 -15.81 27.52 -7.28
N GLY A 111 -16.72 27.37 -6.33
CA GLY A 111 -17.72 28.37 -6.01
C GLY A 111 -18.39 28.14 -4.67
N LEU A 112 -19.55 28.77 -4.50
CA LEU A 112 -20.39 28.66 -3.33
C LEU A 112 -21.71 28.02 -3.70
N VAL A 113 -22.25 27.21 -2.81
CA VAL A 113 -23.59 26.68 -2.88
C VAL A 113 -24.38 27.25 -1.71
N GLN A 114 -25.59 27.73 -1.99
CA GLN A 114 -26.50 28.28 -0.99
C GLN A 114 -27.80 27.47 -0.96
N SER A 115 -28.23 27.09 0.25
CA SER A 115 -29.54 26.48 0.47
C SER A 115 -30.65 27.54 0.45
N THR A 116 -31.89 27.12 0.21
CA THR A 116 -33.07 28.00 0.33
C THR A 116 -33.23 28.63 1.73
N HIS A 117 -32.64 28.02 2.76
CA HIS A 117 -32.65 28.50 4.13
C HIS A 117 -31.55 29.55 4.43
N GLY A 118 -30.67 29.82 3.47
CA GLY A 118 -29.63 30.85 3.55
C GLY A 118 -28.23 30.35 3.93
N ASP A 119 -28.10 29.07 4.30
CA ASP A 119 -26.79 28.46 4.60
C ASP A 119 -25.94 28.39 3.34
N THR A 120 -24.66 28.76 3.45
CA THR A 120 -23.74 28.84 2.32
C THR A 120 -22.47 28.05 2.60
N GLN A 121 -22.10 27.16 1.69
CA GLN A 121 -20.89 26.34 1.79
C GLN A 121 -20.04 26.49 0.52
N PRO A 122 -18.71 26.40 0.62
CA PRO A 122 -17.87 26.26 -0.55
C PRO A 122 -18.09 24.89 -1.21
N ALA A 123 -18.07 24.86 -2.54
CA ALA A 123 -18.18 23.62 -3.31
C ALA A 123 -17.38 23.68 -4.62
N ILE A 124 -16.99 22.52 -5.11
CA ILE A 124 -16.41 22.25 -6.41
C ILE A 124 -17.53 21.72 -7.29
N MET A 125 -17.88 22.47 -8.31
CA MET A 125 -18.84 22.07 -9.31
C MET A 125 -18.10 21.36 -10.43
N ARG A 126 -18.34 20.05 -10.55
CA ARG A 126 -17.72 19.18 -11.54
C ARG A 126 -18.71 18.87 -12.65
N GLY A 127 -18.44 19.42 -13.83
CA GLY A 127 -19.18 19.18 -15.06
C GLY A 127 -18.71 17.89 -15.73
N VAL A 128 -19.58 16.87 -15.79
CA VAL A 128 -19.26 15.55 -16.37
C VAL A 128 -20.36 15.05 -17.29
N ALA A 129 -19.99 14.20 -18.23
CA ALA A 129 -20.96 13.54 -19.09
C ALA A 129 -21.76 12.47 -18.29
N PRO A 130 -23.07 12.28 -18.58
CA PRO A 130 -23.90 11.33 -17.82
C PRO A 130 -23.41 9.87 -17.87
N ASP A 131 -22.84 9.45 -19.00
CA ASP A 131 -22.26 8.12 -19.19
C ASP A 131 -20.99 7.92 -18.34
N VAL A 132 -20.14 8.93 -18.27
CA VAL A 132 -18.92 8.96 -17.42
C VAL A 132 -19.30 8.86 -15.95
N LEU A 133 -20.31 9.61 -15.50
CA LEU A 133 -20.74 9.58 -14.11
C LEU A 133 -21.35 8.23 -13.73
N LYS A 134 -22.11 7.59 -14.64
CA LYS A 134 -22.61 6.22 -14.46
C LYS A 134 -21.50 5.18 -14.42
N GLY A 135 -20.39 5.40 -15.15
CA GLY A 135 -19.19 4.56 -15.08
C GLY A 135 -18.35 4.77 -13.82
N THR A 136 -18.56 5.86 -13.10
CA THR A 136 -17.86 6.20 -11.86
C THR A 136 -18.53 5.51 -10.67
N THR A 137 -18.22 4.23 -10.46
CA THR A 137 -18.87 3.35 -9.47
C THR A 137 -18.90 3.91 -8.05
N ILE A 138 -17.83 4.60 -7.62
CA ILE A 138 -17.76 5.20 -6.29
C ILE A 138 -18.90 6.22 -6.03
N VAL A 139 -19.42 6.85 -7.09
CA VAL A 139 -20.59 7.74 -7.04
C VAL A 139 -21.86 6.98 -7.41
N ALA A 140 -21.86 6.28 -8.55
CA ALA A 140 -23.07 5.71 -9.13
C ALA A 140 -23.69 4.57 -8.31
N GLU A 141 -22.88 3.75 -7.65
CA GLU A 141 -23.35 2.63 -6.82
C GLU A 141 -23.66 3.06 -5.37
N ASN A 142 -23.26 4.28 -4.96
CA ASN A 142 -23.38 4.76 -3.59
C ASN A 142 -24.31 5.97 -3.44
N ILE A 143 -25.39 6.02 -4.21
CA ILE A 143 -26.46 7.01 -4.03
C ILE A 143 -27.25 6.67 -2.78
N LYS A 144 -27.32 7.62 -1.83
CA LYS A 144 -28.05 7.47 -0.57
C LYS A 144 -29.51 7.91 -0.67
N ALA A 145 -29.78 8.90 -1.51
CA ALA A 145 -31.12 9.41 -1.77
C ALA A 145 -31.24 9.92 -3.21
N GLY A 146 -32.43 9.80 -3.81
CA GLY A 146 -32.69 10.23 -5.19
C GLY A 146 -32.28 9.18 -6.23
N SER A 147 -32.01 9.62 -7.46
CA SER A 147 -31.57 8.74 -8.55
C SER A 147 -30.64 9.46 -9.53
N LEU A 148 -29.77 8.69 -10.19
CA LEU A 148 -28.96 9.13 -11.33
C LEU A 148 -29.78 9.25 -12.63
N ASP A 149 -31.01 8.75 -12.67
CA ASP A 149 -31.81 8.69 -13.90
C ASP A 149 -32.20 10.07 -14.43
N SER A 150 -32.33 11.05 -13.54
CA SER A 150 -32.67 12.44 -13.87
C SER A 150 -31.45 13.30 -14.23
N PHE A 151 -30.23 12.75 -14.10
CA PHE A 151 -28.99 13.43 -14.41
C PHE A 151 -28.74 13.47 -15.93
N GLY A 152 -28.59 14.66 -16.49
CA GLY A 152 -28.41 14.84 -17.94
C GLY A 152 -29.70 14.82 -18.75
N VAL A 153 -30.87 14.83 -18.10
CA VAL A 153 -32.19 14.79 -18.75
C VAL A 153 -32.83 16.18 -18.70
N GLY A 154 -33.09 16.76 -19.87
CA GLY A 154 -33.72 18.07 -20.02
C GLY A 154 -33.00 18.97 -21.03
N GLU A 155 -33.46 20.20 -21.18
CA GLU A 155 -32.81 21.19 -22.03
C GLU A 155 -31.39 21.47 -21.51
N TYR A 156 -30.39 21.43 -22.41
CA TYR A 156 -28.96 21.55 -22.07
C TYR A 156 -28.47 20.58 -20.98
N GLY A 157 -29.10 19.40 -20.83
CA GLY A 157 -28.76 18.41 -19.82
C GLY A 157 -29.58 18.51 -18.52
N GLY A 158 -30.48 19.49 -18.42
CA GLY A 158 -31.37 19.69 -17.26
C GLY A 158 -30.68 20.30 -16.04
N ASP A 159 -31.48 20.81 -15.11
CA ASP A 159 -31.00 21.55 -13.93
C ASP A 159 -30.83 20.64 -12.69
N ASN A 160 -30.75 19.32 -12.89
CA ASN A 160 -30.56 18.37 -11.81
C ASN A 160 -29.07 18.15 -11.53
N VAL A 161 -28.69 18.29 -10.26
CA VAL A 161 -27.32 18.10 -9.78
C VAL A 161 -27.27 17.04 -8.67
N LEU A 162 -26.10 16.41 -8.54
CA LEU A 162 -25.82 15.44 -7.48
C LEU A 162 -24.91 16.09 -6.44
N VAL A 163 -25.27 15.96 -5.17
CA VAL A 163 -24.57 16.61 -4.04
C VAL A 163 -23.98 15.54 -3.12
N GLY A 164 -22.77 15.76 -2.61
CA GLY A 164 -22.18 14.86 -1.62
C GLY A 164 -22.95 14.86 -0.29
N ASP A 165 -22.98 13.73 0.41
CA ASP A 165 -23.81 13.54 1.60
C ASP A 165 -23.47 14.50 2.75
N ALA A 166 -22.18 14.73 3.01
CA ALA A 166 -21.72 15.62 4.05
C ALA A 166 -21.97 17.08 3.68
N LEU A 167 -21.88 17.45 2.41
CA LEU A 167 -22.26 18.78 1.92
C LEU A 167 -23.77 19.01 2.08
N ALA A 168 -24.59 18.02 1.73
CA ALA A 168 -26.04 18.09 1.88
C ALA A 168 -26.46 18.22 3.35
N GLN A 169 -25.82 17.46 4.25
CA GLN A 169 -26.04 17.56 5.69
C GLN A 169 -25.65 18.94 6.24
N ASN A 170 -24.51 19.49 5.83
CA ASN A 170 -24.06 20.82 6.25
C ASN A 170 -24.95 21.96 5.76
N LEU A 171 -25.62 21.77 4.63
CA LEU A 171 -26.58 22.72 4.05
C LEU A 171 -28.01 22.50 4.53
N GLY A 172 -28.29 21.39 5.22
CA GLY A 172 -29.63 21.01 5.65
C GLY A 172 -30.59 20.71 4.50
N ILE A 173 -30.09 20.22 3.36
CA ILE A 173 -30.87 19.98 2.13
C ILE A 173 -31.11 18.48 1.89
N ASN A 174 -32.22 18.17 1.22
CA ASN A 174 -32.61 16.84 0.78
C ASN A 174 -32.80 16.79 -0.74
N THR A 175 -33.00 15.59 -1.27
CA THR A 175 -33.34 15.42 -2.69
C THR A 175 -34.67 16.07 -3.03
N GLY A 176 -34.71 16.79 -4.15
CA GLY A 176 -35.85 17.59 -4.59
C GLY A 176 -35.78 19.05 -4.16
N ASP A 177 -34.90 19.40 -3.21
CA ASP A 177 -34.71 20.80 -2.81
C ASP A 177 -33.99 21.60 -3.90
N GLU A 178 -34.20 22.91 -3.89
CA GLU A 178 -33.50 23.86 -4.75
C GLU A 178 -32.24 24.39 -4.05
N ILE A 179 -31.14 24.45 -4.78
CA ILE A 179 -29.88 25.07 -4.34
C ILE A 179 -29.45 26.12 -5.34
N THR A 180 -28.90 27.23 -4.84
CA THR A 180 -28.32 28.26 -5.70
C THR A 180 -26.81 28.09 -5.75
N LEU A 181 -26.29 27.80 -6.94
CA LEU A 181 -24.85 27.77 -7.19
C LEU A 181 -24.39 29.18 -7.54
N MET A 182 -23.23 29.58 -7.00
CA MET A 182 -22.64 30.90 -7.18
C MET A 182 -21.16 30.79 -7.53
N THR A 183 -20.72 31.50 -8.56
CA THR A 183 -19.30 31.63 -8.91
C THR A 183 -18.89 33.08 -9.07
N PRO A 184 -17.58 33.39 -8.94
CA PRO A 184 -17.05 34.67 -9.38
C PRO A 184 -17.42 34.88 -10.85
N GLY A 185 -18.22 35.91 -11.14
CA GLY A 185 -18.71 36.18 -12.49
C GLY A 185 -17.79 37.10 -13.29
N GLY A 186 -18.26 37.46 -14.49
CA GLY A 186 -17.56 38.40 -15.38
C GLY A 186 -17.72 39.86 -14.96
N SER A 187 -16.91 40.74 -15.57
CA SER A 187 -17.03 42.18 -15.39
C SER A 187 -18.33 42.69 -16.02
N THR A 188 -19.24 43.21 -15.21
CA THR A 188 -20.43 43.93 -15.70
C THR A 188 -20.15 45.44 -15.73
N ALA A 189 -21.00 46.20 -16.41
CA ALA A 189 -20.91 47.67 -16.45
C ALA A 189 -20.95 48.34 -15.07
N PHE A 190 -21.36 47.62 -14.02
CA PHE A 190 -21.45 48.08 -12.63
C PHE A 190 -20.46 47.37 -11.67
N GLY A 191 -19.49 46.61 -12.20
CA GLY A 191 -18.49 45.86 -11.42
C GLY A 191 -18.58 44.35 -11.60
N ALA A 192 -17.73 43.59 -10.91
CA ALA A 192 -17.78 42.13 -10.94
C ALA A 192 -19.02 41.66 -10.15
N ALA A 193 -20.00 41.06 -10.84
CA ALA A 193 -21.18 40.47 -10.21
C ALA A 193 -21.05 38.94 -10.24
N PRO A 194 -21.33 38.23 -9.13
CA PRO A 194 -21.28 36.78 -9.12
C PRO A 194 -22.37 36.20 -10.04
N ARG A 195 -22.01 35.16 -10.80
CA ARG A 195 -22.98 34.36 -11.56
C ARG A 195 -23.74 33.48 -10.59
N ARG A 196 -25.06 33.47 -10.67
CA ARG A 196 -25.93 32.68 -9.78
C ARG A 196 -27.01 32.00 -10.60
N LYS A 197 -27.22 30.70 -10.38
CA LYS A 197 -28.30 29.92 -10.99
C LYS A 197 -28.81 28.90 -9.99
N ALA A 198 -30.12 28.73 -9.96
CA ALA A 198 -30.80 27.72 -9.16
C ALA A 198 -30.77 26.36 -9.87
N TYR A 199 -30.56 25.30 -9.10
CA TYR A 199 -30.53 23.90 -9.53
C TYR A 199 -31.32 23.04 -8.55
N THR A 200 -31.82 21.91 -9.00
CA THR A 200 -32.53 20.94 -8.16
C THR A 200 -31.61 19.81 -7.75
N VAL A 201 -31.66 19.41 -6.49
CA VAL A 201 -30.92 18.24 -5.99
C VAL A 201 -31.57 16.96 -6.50
N GLY A 202 -31.03 16.40 -7.59
CA GLY A 202 -31.51 15.15 -8.19
C GLY A 202 -31.12 13.90 -7.41
N GLY A 203 -30.03 13.98 -6.65
CA GLY A 203 -29.61 12.89 -5.76
C GLY A 203 -28.49 13.31 -4.80
N ILE A 204 -28.30 12.49 -3.77
CA ILE A 204 -27.24 12.63 -2.78
C ILE A 204 -26.37 11.38 -2.81
N PHE A 205 -25.06 11.54 -2.98
CA PHE A 205 -24.10 10.44 -3.07
C PHE A 205 -23.15 10.41 -1.87
N SER A 206 -22.58 9.24 -1.60
CA SER A 206 -21.55 9.05 -0.56
C SER A 206 -20.42 8.21 -1.13
N SER A 207 -19.31 8.85 -1.47
CA SER A 207 -18.12 8.19 -2.01
C SER A 207 -17.32 7.43 -0.95
N GLY A 208 -17.61 7.66 0.34
CA GLY A 208 -16.83 7.12 1.46
C GLY A 208 -15.51 7.86 1.68
N VAL A 209 -15.33 9.01 1.02
CA VAL A 209 -14.19 9.91 1.16
C VAL A 209 -14.72 11.28 1.54
N SER A 210 -14.51 11.66 2.81
CA SER A 210 -15.02 12.91 3.38
C SER A 210 -14.75 14.15 2.53
N ASP A 211 -13.56 14.25 1.92
CA ASP A 211 -13.21 15.45 1.14
C ASP A 211 -13.99 15.53 -0.18
N ILE A 212 -14.39 14.39 -0.74
CA ILE A 212 -15.24 14.37 -1.93
C ILE A 212 -16.68 14.70 -1.51
N ASP A 213 -17.16 14.03 -0.47
CA ASP A 213 -18.55 14.13 -0.02
C ASP A 213 -18.89 15.50 0.59
N LYS A 214 -17.89 16.23 1.09
CA LYS A 214 -18.05 17.60 1.62
C LYS A 214 -17.97 18.69 0.58
N ASN A 215 -17.28 18.46 -0.53
CA ASN A 215 -16.90 19.53 -1.45
C ASN A 215 -17.52 19.40 -2.84
N PHE A 216 -17.87 18.20 -3.32
CA PHE A 216 -18.24 18.04 -4.73
C PHE A 216 -19.76 18.13 -4.98
N ILE A 217 -20.09 18.83 -6.07
CA ILE A 217 -21.40 18.81 -6.73
C ILE A 217 -21.16 18.39 -8.18
N PHE A 218 -21.81 17.31 -8.62
CA PHE A 218 -21.77 16.91 -10.02
C PHE A 218 -22.94 17.53 -10.79
N MET A 219 -22.64 18.06 -11.96
CA MET A 219 -23.63 18.59 -12.89
C MET A 219 -23.33 18.12 -14.32
N PRO A 220 -24.34 18.08 -15.21
CA PRO A 220 -24.10 17.73 -16.61
C PRO A 220 -23.09 18.69 -17.24
N ILE A 221 -22.13 18.16 -18.00
CA ILE A 221 -21.05 18.97 -18.61
C ILE A 221 -21.60 20.11 -19.48
N THR A 222 -22.71 19.88 -20.20
CA THR A 222 -23.40 20.91 -21.00
C THR A 222 -23.94 22.04 -20.13
N GLN A 223 -24.45 21.75 -18.94
CA GLN A 223 -24.86 22.80 -17.99
C GLN A 223 -23.67 23.52 -17.37
N ALA A 224 -22.58 22.81 -17.08
CA ALA A 224 -21.36 23.44 -16.57
C ALA A 224 -20.82 24.46 -17.58
N GLN A 225 -20.75 24.10 -18.86
CA GLN A 225 -20.33 25.00 -19.94
C GLN A 225 -21.22 26.25 -20.01
N LEU A 226 -22.54 26.07 -19.96
CA LEU A 226 -23.49 27.20 -19.99
C LEU A 226 -23.37 28.10 -18.75
N PHE A 227 -23.27 27.50 -17.56
CA PHE A 227 -23.23 28.25 -16.30
C PHE A 227 -21.94 29.04 -16.13
N PHE A 228 -20.80 28.45 -16.53
CA PHE A 228 -19.49 29.09 -16.45
C PHE A 228 -19.16 29.96 -17.67
N ASP A 229 -20.02 30.00 -18.69
CA ASP A 229 -19.81 30.75 -19.95
C ASP A 229 -18.50 30.35 -20.61
N ARG A 230 -18.39 29.03 -20.75
CA ARG A 230 -17.26 28.28 -21.28
C ARG A 230 -17.80 27.35 -22.36
N GLU A 231 -18.41 27.93 -23.39
CA GLU A 231 -18.94 27.15 -24.51
C GLU A 231 -17.82 26.32 -25.12
N ASP A 232 -18.06 25.01 -25.23
CA ASP A 232 -17.14 24.04 -25.83
C ASP A 232 -15.75 23.89 -25.16
N GLU A 233 -15.47 24.61 -24.08
CA GLU A 233 -14.21 24.52 -23.31
C GLU A 233 -14.26 23.40 -22.26
N TRP A 234 -13.11 22.77 -22.02
CA TRP A 234 -12.88 21.79 -20.95
C TRP A 234 -11.61 22.17 -20.19
N ASP A 235 -11.55 21.90 -18.88
CA ASP A 235 -10.34 22.18 -18.10
C ASP A 235 -9.28 21.09 -18.29
N VAL A 236 -9.72 19.84 -18.46
CA VAL A 236 -8.85 18.69 -18.61
C VAL A 236 -9.58 17.50 -19.25
N ILE A 237 -8.84 16.67 -19.97
CA ILE A 237 -9.29 15.35 -20.40
C ILE A 237 -8.72 14.32 -19.44
N GLU A 238 -9.58 13.64 -18.71
CA GLU A 238 -9.23 12.59 -17.78
C GLU A 238 -9.22 11.22 -18.50
N LEU A 239 -8.22 10.39 -18.20
CA LEU A 239 -8.09 9.05 -18.75
C LEU A 239 -7.96 8.01 -17.64
N LYS A 240 -8.69 6.91 -17.76
CA LYS A 240 -8.47 5.70 -16.97
C LYS A 240 -7.80 4.63 -17.83
N VAL A 241 -6.94 3.86 -17.18
CA VAL A 241 -6.17 2.76 -17.78
C VAL A 241 -6.34 1.48 -16.98
N LYS A 242 -6.15 0.32 -17.62
CA LYS A 242 -6.30 -1.00 -16.99
C LYS A 242 -5.39 -1.23 -15.76
N LYS A 243 -4.19 -0.63 -15.74
CA LYS A 243 -3.21 -0.81 -14.66
C LYS A 243 -2.65 0.53 -14.17
N PRO A 244 -3.35 1.21 -13.25
CA PRO A 244 -2.95 2.55 -12.79
C PRO A 244 -1.59 2.61 -12.08
N PHE A 245 -1.17 1.51 -11.44
CA PHE A 245 0.14 1.47 -10.77
C PHE A 245 1.32 1.45 -11.75
N GLU A 246 1.09 1.00 -12.99
CA GLU A 246 2.05 0.93 -14.08
C GLU A 246 1.82 2.07 -15.11
N ILE A 247 1.35 3.24 -14.65
CA ILE A 247 0.93 4.37 -15.50
C ILE A 247 2.01 4.81 -16.48
N GLU A 248 3.28 4.73 -16.09
CA GLU A 248 4.44 5.09 -16.90
C GLU A 248 4.53 4.29 -18.22
N LYS A 249 3.91 3.11 -18.30
CA LYS A 249 3.86 2.32 -19.55
C LYS A 249 2.87 2.87 -20.58
N TYR A 250 1.89 3.66 -20.15
CA TYR A 250 0.86 4.22 -21.01
C TYR A 250 1.17 5.67 -21.39
N HIS A 251 1.91 6.38 -20.54
CA HIS A 251 2.23 7.80 -20.65
C HIS A 251 2.69 8.23 -22.05
N ASP A 252 3.73 7.58 -22.59
CA ASP A 252 4.28 7.95 -23.90
C ASP A 252 3.28 7.74 -25.05
N GLY A 253 2.44 6.69 -24.95
CA GLY A 253 1.40 6.40 -25.93
C GLY A 253 0.26 7.42 -25.86
N ILE A 254 -0.13 7.83 -24.66
CA ILE A 254 -1.16 8.84 -24.44
C ILE A 254 -0.66 10.22 -24.88
N ALA A 255 0.59 10.59 -24.55
CA ALA A 255 1.21 11.84 -25.00
C ALA A 255 1.31 11.92 -26.52
N ALA A 256 1.71 10.84 -27.19
CA ALA A 256 1.74 10.78 -28.65
C ALA A 256 0.33 10.92 -29.27
N ALA A 257 -0.68 10.29 -28.66
CA ALA A 257 -2.07 10.37 -29.12
C ALA A 257 -2.73 11.72 -28.86
N ALA A 258 -2.36 12.41 -27.77
CA ALA A 258 -2.84 13.76 -27.44
C ALA A 258 -2.37 14.80 -28.46
N GLY A 259 -1.17 14.62 -29.01
CA GLY A 259 -0.62 15.44 -30.09
C GLY A 259 0.28 16.59 -29.61
N PRO A 260 0.81 17.39 -30.55
CA PRO A 260 1.76 18.45 -30.24
C PRO A 260 1.17 19.52 -29.31
N GLY A 261 1.94 19.96 -28.32
CA GLY A 261 1.50 20.99 -27.36
C GLY A 261 0.54 20.47 -26.27
N ALA A 262 0.24 19.17 -26.25
CA ALA A 262 -0.39 18.53 -25.11
C ALA A 262 0.57 18.49 -23.91
N VAL A 263 0.04 18.78 -22.74
CA VAL A 263 0.73 18.51 -21.47
C VAL A 263 0.00 17.37 -20.79
N VAL A 264 0.71 16.26 -20.58
CA VAL A 264 0.15 15.06 -19.97
C VAL A 264 0.72 14.93 -18.57
N TYR A 265 -0.17 14.78 -17.60
CA TYR A 265 0.17 14.57 -16.20
C TYR A 265 -0.39 13.24 -15.73
N THR A 266 0.38 12.54 -14.91
CA THR A 266 -0.06 11.32 -14.23
C THR A 266 -0.69 11.66 -12.88
N TRP A 267 -1.52 10.76 -12.36
CA TRP A 267 -2.02 10.87 -10.98
C TRP A 267 -0.90 10.99 -9.94
N LYS A 268 0.29 10.44 -10.23
CA LYS A 268 1.49 10.51 -9.38
C LYS A 268 2.09 11.91 -9.33
N GLU A 269 1.98 12.67 -10.41
CA GLU A 269 2.46 14.05 -10.49
C GLU A 269 1.49 15.02 -9.85
N ILE A 270 0.19 14.87 -10.10
CA ILE A 270 -0.86 15.66 -9.43
C ILE A 270 -0.76 15.48 -7.91
N ASN A 271 -0.48 14.25 -7.46
CA ASN A 271 -0.34 13.91 -6.05
C ASN A 271 1.12 13.71 -5.64
N ALA A 272 2.03 14.55 -6.16
CA ALA A 272 3.48 14.39 -5.95
C ALA A 272 3.89 14.37 -4.47
N SER A 273 3.21 15.13 -3.60
CA SER A 273 3.46 15.13 -2.16
C SER A 273 3.12 13.80 -1.50
N LEU A 274 1.92 13.26 -1.78
CA LEU A 274 1.48 11.95 -1.31
C LEU A 274 2.38 10.83 -1.86
N TRP A 275 2.68 10.87 -3.16
CA TRP A 275 3.55 9.88 -3.79
C TRP A 275 4.97 9.93 -3.24
N SER A 276 5.50 11.12 -2.97
CA SER A 276 6.80 11.29 -2.33
C SER A 276 6.79 10.76 -0.90
N ALA A 277 5.73 11.03 -0.12
CA ALA A 277 5.56 10.47 1.21
C ALA A 277 5.54 8.93 1.18
N LEU A 278 4.81 8.32 0.24
CA LEU A 278 4.77 6.86 0.04
C LEU A 278 6.13 6.26 -0.42
N LYS A 279 7.00 7.04 -1.07
CA LYS A 279 8.38 6.62 -1.39
C LYS A 279 9.30 6.71 -0.18
N ILE A 280 9.16 7.77 0.62
CA ILE A 280 9.93 7.98 1.84
C ILE A 280 9.57 6.89 2.84
N GLU A 281 8.28 6.60 3.02
CA GLU A 281 7.77 5.52 3.87
C GLU A 281 8.40 4.17 3.52
N ARG A 282 8.36 3.74 2.25
CA ARG A 282 9.03 2.51 1.80
C ARG A 282 10.53 2.49 2.09
N THR A 283 11.18 3.65 2.00
CA THR A 283 12.61 3.76 2.29
C THR A 283 12.88 3.66 3.79
N ALA A 284 12.05 4.29 4.63
CA ALA A 284 12.11 4.14 6.08
C ALA A 284 11.87 2.69 6.52
N MET A 285 10.89 2.01 5.92
CA MET A 285 10.60 0.59 6.18
C MET A 285 11.81 -0.31 5.89
N ARG A 286 12.58 -0.03 4.83
CA ARG A 286 13.84 -0.76 4.56
C ARG A 286 14.88 -0.57 5.67
N PHE A 287 14.99 0.62 6.25
CA PHE A 287 15.89 0.86 7.39
C PHE A 287 15.42 0.14 8.65
N ILE A 288 14.11 0.19 8.97
CA ILE A 288 13.54 -0.53 10.12
C ILE A 288 13.78 -2.04 9.97
N LEU A 289 13.47 -2.59 8.80
CA LEU A 289 13.75 -3.99 8.44
C LEU A 289 15.23 -4.33 8.65
N PHE A 290 16.15 -3.49 8.19
CA PHE A 290 17.58 -3.70 8.38
C PHE A 290 17.97 -3.80 9.87
N PHE A 291 17.44 -2.92 10.73
CA PHE A 291 17.69 -3.00 12.18
C PHE A 291 17.07 -4.25 12.82
N ILE A 292 15.86 -4.64 12.44
CA ILE A 292 15.22 -5.86 12.94
C ILE A 292 16.07 -7.09 12.61
N VAL A 293 16.59 -7.16 11.38
CA VAL A 293 17.49 -8.24 10.96
C VAL A 293 18.79 -8.24 11.78
N ILE A 294 19.39 -7.07 12.05
CA ILE A 294 20.57 -6.98 12.93
C ILE A 294 20.28 -7.50 14.34
N ILE A 295 19.17 -7.09 14.94
CA ILE A 295 18.78 -7.52 16.28
C ILE A 295 18.58 -9.05 16.31
N ALA A 296 17.94 -9.61 15.27
CA ALA A 296 17.80 -11.06 15.13
C ALA A 296 19.15 -11.77 14.98
N MET A 297 20.08 -11.21 14.19
CA MET A 297 21.44 -11.74 14.02
C MET A 297 22.21 -11.80 15.35
N LEU A 298 22.11 -10.76 16.19
CA LEU A 298 22.76 -10.74 17.50
C LEU A 298 22.24 -11.84 18.43
N ASN A 299 20.92 -12.09 18.42
CA ASN A 299 20.33 -13.19 19.20
C ASN A 299 20.84 -14.57 18.76
N ILE A 300 21.09 -14.76 17.47
CA ILE A 300 21.67 -16.00 16.92
C ILE A 300 23.12 -16.15 17.36
N ILE A 301 23.93 -15.09 17.22
CA ILE A 301 25.33 -15.08 17.63
C ILE A 301 25.44 -15.46 19.11
N SER A 302 24.68 -14.79 19.99
CA SER A 302 24.69 -15.09 21.42
C SER A 302 24.26 -16.52 21.71
N GLY A 303 23.25 -17.05 21.01
CA GLY A 303 22.80 -18.42 21.20
C GLY A 303 23.85 -19.47 20.82
N ILE A 304 24.51 -19.29 19.67
CA ILE A 304 25.49 -20.24 19.15
C ILE A 304 26.82 -20.15 19.90
N VAL A 305 27.27 -18.94 20.28
CA VAL A 305 28.46 -18.78 21.14
C VAL A 305 28.27 -19.54 22.44
N MET A 306 27.10 -19.44 23.06
CA MET A 306 26.79 -20.16 24.28
C MET A 306 26.69 -21.68 24.06
N LEU A 307 26.13 -22.12 22.93
CA LEU A 307 26.13 -23.53 22.52
C LEU A 307 27.55 -24.09 22.41
N VAL A 308 28.45 -23.36 21.76
CA VAL A 308 29.87 -23.71 21.63
C VAL A 308 30.52 -23.81 23.00
N LYS A 309 30.32 -22.80 23.87
CA LYS A 309 30.90 -22.77 25.22
C LYS A 309 30.50 -23.98 26.04
N ASN A 310 29.22 -24.36 26.02
CA ASN A 310 28.71 -25.52 26.74
C ASN A 310 29.15 -26.86 26.14
N LYS A 311 29.60 -26.88 24.88
CA LYS A 311 30.07 -28.08 24.16
C LYS A 311 31.59 -28.12 23.93
N THR A 312 32.35 -27.28 24.62
CA THR A 312 33.81 -27.20 24.51
C THR A 312 34.50 -28.55 24.78
N ARG A 313 34.04 -29.32 25.78
CA ARG A 313 34.56 -30.66 26.10
C ARG A 313 34.30 -31.68 24.99
N ASP A 314 33.07 -31.71 24.47
CA ASP A 314 32.68 -32.62 23.38
C ASP A 314 33.51 -32.31 22.11
N VAL A 315 33.76 -31.02 21.85
CA VAL A 315 34.66 -30.58 20.76
C VAL A 315 36.09 -31.05 20.99
N ALA A 316 36.62 -30.94 22.22
CA ALA A 316 37.97 -31.39 22.54
C ALA A 316 38.13 -32.91 22.33
N ILE A 317 37.15 -33.72 22.77
CA ILE A 317 37.15 -35.18 22.56
C ILE A 317 37.11 -35.53 21.07
N LEU A 318 36.26 -34.87 20.29
CA LEU A 318 36.22 -35.09 18.83
C LEU A 318 37.56 -34.73 18.16
N ARG A 319 38.18 -33.64 18.60
CA ARG A 319 39.48 -33.18 18.08
C ARG A 319 40.61 -34.14 18.46
N THR A 320 40.59 -34.76 19.65
CA THR A 320 41.60 -35.77 20.04
C THR A 320 41.39 -37.10 19.32
N MET A 321 40.14 -37.45 18.97
CA MET A 321 39.83 -38.61 18.12
C MET A 321 40.13 -38.41 16.63
N GLY A 322 40.65 -37.24 16.22
CA GLY A 322 41.09 -36.97 14.85
C GLY A 322 40.13 -36.13 13.99
N ALA A 323 39.08 -35.53 14.56
CA ALA A 323 38.22 -34.61 13.81
C ALA A 323 38.99 -33.35 13.38
N ASP A 324 38.88 -32.99 12.10
CA ASP A 324 39.46 -31.78 11.55
C ASP A 324 38.70 -30.51 11.98
N ARG A 325 39.39 -29.36 11.95
CA ARG A 325 38.78 -28.06 12.28
C ARG A 325 37.57 -27.77 11.38
N SER A 326 37.62 -28.18 10.12
CA SER A 326 36.52 -27.98 9.18
C SER A 326 35.29 -28.81 9.52
N SER A 327 35.45 -30.04 10.04
CA SER A 327 34.31 -30.81 10.56
C SER A 327 33.66 -30.20 11.79
N ILE A 328 34.43 -29.64 12.74
CA ILE A 328 33.86 -28.91 13.88
C ILE A 328 33.08 -27.68 13.40
N LEU A 329 33.64 -26.91 12.47
CA LEU A 329 32.94 -25.78 11.86
C LEU A 329 31.63 -26.21 11.21
N ARG A 330 31.63 -27.28 10.41
CA ARG A 330 30.44 -27.81 9.74
C ARG A 330 29.35 -28.22 10.72
N ILE A 331 29.68 -28.87 11.83
CA ILE A 331 28.70 -29.31 12.84
C ILE A 331 27.96 -28.10 13.43
N PHE A 332 28.68 -27.08 13.90
CA PHE A 332 28.04 -25.88 14.47
C PHE A 332 27.33 -25.04 13.41
N PHE A 333 27.87 -25.01 12.17
CA PHE A 333 27.21 -24.35 11.06
C PHE A 333 25.87 -25.00 10.70
N ILE A 334 25.81 -26.34 10.62
CA ILE A 334 24.58 -27.09 10.40
C ILE A 334 23.60 -26.84 11.55
N ALA A 335 24.06 -26.87 12.80
CA ALA A 335 23.19 -26.65 13.96
C ALA A 335 22.51 -25.27 13.92
N GLY A 336 23.29 -24.20 13.70
CA GLY A 336 22.76 -22.84 13.63
C GLY A 336 21.88 -22.60 12.41
N THR A 337 22.28 -23.11 11.24
CA THR A 337 21.47 -22.99 10.00
C THR A 337 20.16 -23.77 10.12
N THR A 338 20.15 -24.92 10.80
CA THR A 338 18.92 -25.72 11.02
C THR A 338 17.96 -24.99 11.96
N ILE A 339 18.46 -24.37 13.05
CA ILE A 339 17.64 -23.53 13.91
C ILE A 339 17.08 -22.35 13.10
N GLY A 340 17.94 -21.63 12.37
CA GLY A 340 17.54 -20.50 11.53
C GLY A 340 16.48 -20.89 10.50
N ALA A 341 16.67 -21.98 9.76
CA ALA A 341 15.72 -22.49 8.79
C ALA A 341 14.37 -22.85 9.43
N ALA A 342 14.40 -23.60 10.54
CA ALA A 342 13.18 -24.00 11.25
C ALA A 342 12.41 -22.79 11.81
N SER A 343 13.12 -21.81 12.36
CA SER A 343 12.53 -20.55 12.84
C SER A 343 11.96 -19.70 11.73
N THR A 344 12.67 -19.53 10.61
CA THR A 344 12.19 -18.77 9.46
C THR A 344 10.98 -19.46 8.84
N ALA A 345 10.97 -20.78 8.71
CA ALA A 345 9.81 -21.53 8.23
C ALA A 345 8.59 -21.38 9.16
N SER A 346 8.82 -21.47 10.47
CA SER A 346 7.76 -21.32 11.47
C SER A 346 7.24 -19.87 11.52
N GLY A 347 8.12 -18.89 11.41
CA GLY A 347 7.77 -17.47 11.36
C GLY A 347 7.07 -17.08 10.07
N LEU A 348 7.45 -17.68 8.94
CA LEU A 348 6.71 -17.55 7.68
C LEU A 348 5.29 -18.08 7.83
N LEU A 349 5.15 -19.29 8.37
CA LEU A 349 3.83 -19.91 8.58
C LEU A 349 2.97 -19.04 9.50
N LEU A 350 3.51 -18.59 10.64
CA LEU A 350 2.79 -17.73 11.57
C LEU A 350 2.48 -16.35 10.99
N GLY A 351 3.41 -15.74 10.24
CA GLY A 351 3.20 -14.44 9.60
C GLY A 351 2.12 -14.48 8.53
N VAL A 352 2.14 -15.52 7.67
CA VAL A 352 1.09 -15.73 6.67
C VAL A 352 -0.25 -16.02 7.33
N LEU A 353 -0.28 -16.84 8.38
CA LEU A 353 -1.49 -17.13 9.14
C LEU A 353 -2.03 -15.84 9.78
N PHE A 354 -1.18 -15.04 10.41
CA PHE A 354 -1.56 -13.77 11.01
C PHE A 354 -2.18 -12.81 9.98
N CYS A 355 -1.56 -12.65 8.81
CA CYS A 355 -2.07 -11.76 7.76
C CYS A 355 -3.38 -12.26 7.16
N THR A 356 -3.52 -13.58 6.99
CA THR A 356 -4.76 -14.18 6.44
C THR A 356 -5.93 -14.08 7.42
N PHE A 357 -5.66 -14.20 8.73
CA PHE A 357 -6.66 -14.15 9.79
C PHE A 357 -6.72 -12.80 10.51
N ILE A 358 -6.25 -11.71 9.87
CA ILE A 358 -6.16 -10.41 10.53
C ILE A 358 -7.54 -9.86 10.96
N GLY A 359 -8.59 -10.08 10.16
CA GLY A 359 -9.96 -9.68 10.51
C GLY A 359 -10.50 -10.39 11.76
N PRO A 360 -10.47 -11.74 11.83
CA PRO A 360 -10.82 -12.46 13.05
C PRO A 360 -9.99 -12.05 14.28
N ILE A 361 -8.69 -11.78 14.10
CA ILE A 361 -7.82 -11.29 15.19
C ILE A 361 -8.26 -9.91 15.64
N GLN A 362 -8.60 -9.00 14.71
CA GLN A 362 -9.13 -7.68 15.03
C GLN A 362 -10.41 -7.80 15.85
N HIS A 363 -11.40 -8.58 15.41
CA HIS A 363 -12.66 -8.75 16.15
C HIS A 363 -12.46 -9.38 17.52
N PHE A 364 -11.53 -10.33 17.65
CA PHE A 364 -11.16 -10.90 18.95
C PHE A 364 -10.60 -9.82 19.89
N LEU A 365 -9.70 -8.95 19.39
CA LEU A 365 -9.15 -7.86 20.18
C LEU A 365 -10.21 -6.81 20.53
N GLU A 366 -11.09 -6.44 19.59
CA GLU A 366 -12.22 -5.53 19.85
C GLU A 366 -13.16 -6.09 20.92
N TRP A 367 -13.40 -7.41 20.91
CA TRP A 367 -14.16 -8.10 21.95
C TRP A 367 -13.46 -8.07 23.31
N VAL A 368 -12.14 -8.27 23.35
CA VAL A 368 -11.34 -8.24 24.60
C VAL A 368 -11.24 -6.84 25.20
N PHE A 369 -10.99 -5.83 24.36
CA PHE A 369 -10.73 -4.45 24.82
C PHE A 369 -11.99 -3.60 24.89
N HIS A 370 -13.14 -4.09 24.41
CA HIS A 370 -14.41 -3.37 24.31
C HIS A 370 -14.30 -2.01 23.59
N THR A 371 -13.33 -1.88 22.69
CA THR A 371 -13.11 -0.69 21.87
C THR A 371 -13.04 -1.10 20.41
N LYS A 372 -13.65 -0.29 19.53
CA LYS A 372 -13.45 -0.44 18.08
C LYS A 372 -12.04 0.04 17.76
N LEU A 373 -11.19 -0.87 17.28
CA LEU A 373 -9.80 -0.54 16.96
C LEU A 373 -9.72 0.32 15.69
N PHE A 374 -10.63 0.09 14.75
CA PHE A 374 -10.75 0.85 13.51
C PHE A 374 -12.20 1.30 13.36
N ASP A 375 -12.48 2.56 13.67
CA ASP A 375 -13.79 3.15 13.39
C ASP A 375 -13.86 3.57 11.91
N PRO A 376 -14.76 2.99 11.10
CA PRO A 376 -14.90 3.37 9.70
C PRO A 376 -15.27 4.83 9.48
N SER A 377 -15.87 5.50 10.49
CA SER A 377 -16.19 6.94 10.41
C SER A 377 -14.97 7.85 10.53
N VAL A 378 -13.87 7.37 11.13
CA VAL A 378 -12.64 8.14 11.37
C VAL A 378 -11.53 7.73 10.40
N TYR A 379 -11.34 6.42 10.23
CA TYR A 379 -10.26 5.87 9.42
C TYR A 379 -10.69 5.50 8.02
N PHE A 380 -12.00 5.57 7.72
CA PHE A 380 -12.58 5.23 6.41
C PHE A 380 -12.30 3.78 5.97
N LEU A 381 -11.82 2.92 6.87
CA LEU A 381 -11.47 1.53 6.60
C LEU A 381 -12.37 0.61 7.43
N ASP A 382 -13.01 -0.35 6.77
CA ASP A 382 -13.88 -1.34 7.44
C ASP A 382 -13.08 -2.40 8.22
N ALA A 383 -11.82 -2.63 7.84
CA ALA A 383 -10.92 -3.57 8.48
C ALA A 383 -9.46 -3.15 8.27
N VAL A 384 -8.54 -3.74 9.04
CA VAL A 384 -7.11 -3.60 8.79
C VAL A 384 -6.76 -4.21 7.43
N PRO A 385 -6.34 -3.41 6.43
CA PRO A 385 -6.00 -3.96 5.13
C PRO A 385 -4.64 -4.65 5.25
N ALA A 386 -4.58 -5.94 4.89
CA ALA A 386 -3.34 -6.70 4.82
C ALA A 386 -3.19 -7.33 3.44
N LYS A 387 -2.24 -6.82 2.65
CA LYS A 387 -1.93 -7.32 1.31
C LYS A 387 -0.55 -7.96 1.33
N MET A 388 -0.53 -9.29 1.32
CA MET A 388 0.70 -10.06 1.24
C MET A 388 1.25 -10.04 -0.20
N GLU A 389 2.41 -9.42 -0.40
CA GLU A 389 3.12 -9.48 -1.68
C GLU A 389 4.13 -10.64 -1.67
N PRO A 390 3.98 -11.68 -2.52
CA PRO A 390 4.85 -12.86 -2.48
C PRO A 390 6.33 -12.56 -2.67
N THR A 391 6.65 -11.52 -3.44
CA THR A 391 8.00 -10.99 -3.68
C THR A 391 8.65 -10.48 -2.40
N GLU A 392 7.92 -9.69 -1.61
CA GLU A 392 8.40 -9.17 -0.34
C GLU A 392 8.52 -10.27 0.71
N VAL A 393 7.53 -11.17 0.79
CA VAL A 393 7.59 -12.33 1.69
C VAL A 393 8.79 -13.22 1.36
N ALA A 394 9.03 -13.51 0.07
CA ALA A 394 10.20 -14.25 -0.37
C ALA A 394 11.50 -13.53 -0.01
N PHE A 395 11.57 -12.21 -0.20
CA PHE A 395 12.73 -11.41 0.20
C PHE A 395 13.00 -11.52 1.71
N VAL A 396 11.96 -11.39 2.54
CA VAL A 396 12.08 -11.54 4.00
C VAL A 396 12.59 -12.92 4.40
N VAL A 397 12.06 -13.99 3.80
CA VAL A 397 12.47 -15.37 4.07
C VAL A 397 13.93 -15.59 3.69
N ILE A 398 14.32 -15.16 2.49
CA ILE A 398 15.70 -15.30 1.98
C ILE A 398 16.66 -14.47 2.83
N ALA A 399 16.34 -13.20 3.10
CA ALA A 399 17.16 -12.31 3.90
C ALA A 399 17.33 -12.84 5.33
N SER A 400 16.27 -13.33 5.95
CA SER A 400 16.31 -13.89 7.31
C SER A 400 17.11 -15.19 7.37
N PHE A 401 16.96 -16.07 6.37
CA PHE A 401 17.74 -17.30 6.27
C PHE A 401 19.24 -17.02 6.05
N LEU A 402 19.57 -16.08 5.16
CA LEU A 402 20.95 -15.66 4.92
C LEU A 402 21.56 -15.01 6.15
N ALA A 403 20.82 -14.11 6.81
CA ALA A 403 21.23 -13.49 8.06
C ALA A 403 21.53 -14.55 9.12
N ALA A 404 20.65 -15.53 9.31
CA ALA A 404 20.87 -16.63 10.25
C ALA A 404 22.11 -17.47 9.92
N SER A 405 22.31 -17.77 8.64
CA SER A 405 23.48 -18.52 8.15
C SER A 405 24.79 -17.75 8.38
N ILE A 406 24.80 -16.45 8.09
CA ILE A 406 25.96 -15.57 8.29
C ILE A 406 26.27 -15.41 9.79
N SER A 407 25.25 -15.17 10.62
CA SER A 407 25.39 -15.07 12.07
C SER A 407 25.94 -16.34 12.70
N THR A 408 25.61 -17.50 12.13
CA THR A 408 26.11 -18.80 12.57
C THR A 408 27.58 -19.02 12.22
N PHE A 409 28.03 -18.46 11.09
CA PHE A 409 29.35 -18.74 10.54
C PHE A 409 30.50 -18.22 11.44
N PHE A 410 30.39 -17.00 11.98
CA PHE A 410 31.45 -16.40 12.81
C PHE A 410 31.70 -17.17 14.12
N PRO A 411 30.67 -17.52 14.93
CA PRO A 411 30.85 -18.36 16.12
C PRO A 411 31.38 -19.76 15.78
N ALA A 412 30.92 -20.38 14.68
CA ALA A 412 31.38 -21.71 14.26
C ALA A 412 32.87 -21.71 13.87
N LEU A 413 33.34 -20.65 13.21
CA LEU A 413 34.77 -20.44 12.96
C LEU A 413 35.56 -20.35 14.26
N TRP A 414 35.05 -19.63 15.26
CA TRP A 414 35.70 -19.50 16.55
C TRP A 414 35.79 -20.85 17.28
N ALA A 415 34.71 -21.63 17.28
CA ALA A 415 34.66 -22.99 17.84
C ALA A 415 35.70 -23.93 17.22
N SER A 416 35.92 -23.83 15.91
CA SER A 416 36.88 -24.69 15.19
C SER A 416 38.35 -24.45 15.58
N LYS A 417 38.65 -23.29 16.18
CA LYS A 417 40.00 -22.88 16.58
C LYS A 417 40.34 -23.25 18.02
N LEU A 418 39.40 -23.79 18.80
CA LEU A 418 39.63 -24.20 20.19
C LEU A 418 40.69 -25.32 20.27
N GLU A 419 41.70 -25.13 21.12
CA GLU A 419 42.75 -26.12 21.33
C GLU A 419 42.29 -27.20 22.33
N PRO A 420 42.46 -28.50 22.00
CA PRO A 420 42.02 -29.58 22.89
C PRO A 420 42.69 -29.56 24.27
N VAL A 421 43.94 -29.07 24.32
CA VAL A 421 44.73 -28.99 25.55
C VAL A 421 44.17 -27.93 26.50
N GLU A 422 43.78 -26.76 26.01
CA GLU A 422 43.18 -25.71 26.84
C GLU A 422 41.77 -26.10 27.32
N ALA A 423 40.98 -26.75 26.45
CA ALA A 423 39.63 -27.19 26.76
C ALA A 423 39.56 -28.28 27.86
N LEU A 424 40.64 -29.04 28.06
CA LEU A 424 40.73 -30.11 29.07
C LEU A 424 41.53 -29.69 30.33
N ARG A 425 42.21 -28.53 30.32
CA ARG A 425 43.07 -28.05 31.42
C ARG A 425 42.33 -27.17 32.44
N TYR A 426 41.17 -26.62 32.08
CA TYR A 426 40.32 -25.87 33.00
C TYR A 426 39.31 -26.80 33.69
N GLU A 427 39.85 -27.76 34.42
CA GLU A 427 39.28 -28.42 35.62
C GLU A 427 40.44 -28.88 36.50
#